data_AF-A0AA96ZWN0-F1
#
_entry.id   AF-A0AA96ZWN0-F1
#
_cell.length_a   1.000
_cell.length_b   1.000
_cell.length_c   1.000
_cell.angle_alpha   90.00
_cell.angle_beta   90.00
_cell.angle_gamma   90.00
#
_symmetry.space_group_name_H-M   'P 1'
#
loop_
_entity.id
_entity.type
_entity.pdbx_description
1 polymer ?
#
loop_
_entity_poly.entity_id
_entity_poly.type
_entity_poly.pdbx_seq_one_letter_code
_entity_poly.pdbx_strand_id
1 'polypeptide(L)'
;MKKLRKAIVFLGPTLDLKEAKACFLESVLPFVSFLPPASRGDVEKVVKDGAGFICLIDGVFFEQCAVGHREILHAIQEGVFVMGASSMGALRASEMESFGMIGIGTVYSLYKKKIIESDDEVAVVCDPFSNAPISDALVNIRATLDKAVAESVL
;
A
#
# COMPACT_ATOMS: atom_id res chain seq x y z
N MET A 1 30.73 -4.24 -2.60
CA MET A 1 29.69 -3.75 -1.67
C MET A 1 28.43 -3.44 -2.49
N LYS A 2 27.30 -4.11 -2.25
CA LYS A 2 26.05 -3.78 -2.97
C LYS A 2 25.63 -2.38 -2.53
N LYS A 3 25.58 -1.43 -3.47
CA LYS A 3 25.11 -0.05 -3.24
C LYS A 3 23.69 -0.16 -2.66
N LEU A 4 23.44 0.42 -1.49
CA LEU A 4 22.10 0.40 -0.88
C LEU A 4 21.17 1.17 -1.84
N ARG A 5 20.21 0.46 -2.46
CA ARG A 5 19.26 1.08 -3.38
C ARG A 5 18.21 1.83 -2.57
N LYS A 6 17.69 2.92 -3.12
CA LYS A 6 16.67 3.76 -2.47
C LYS A 6 15.38 2.96 -2.29
N ALA A 7 14.82 3.01 -1.08
CA ALA A 7 13.53 2.42 -0.75
C ALA A 7 12.46 3.52 -0.78
N ILE A 8 11.34 3.24 -1.42
CA ILE A 8 10.20 4.14 -1.52
C ILE A 8 9.03 3.53 -0.79
N VAL A 9 8.35 4.33 0.03
CA VAL A 9 7.12 3.92 0.73
C VAL A 9 6.03 4.91 0.36
N PHE A 10 5.00 4.45 -0.35
CA PHE A 10 3.81 5.25 -0.64
C PHE A 10 2.84 5.11 0.52
N LEU A 11 2.60 6.21 1.22
CA LEU A 11 1.95 6.26 2.52
C LEU A 11 0.89 7.36 2.53
N GLY A 12 -0.22 7.08 3.19
CA GLY A 12 -1.40 7.95 3.30
C GLY A 12 -2.03 7.87 4.68
N PRO A 13 -3.38 7.97 4.76
CA PRO A 13 -4.08 8.01 6.03
C PRO A 13 -4.05 6.67 6.77
N THR A 14 -3.65 5.56 6.12
CA THR A 14 -3.57 4.24 6.76
C THR A 14 -2.51 4.17 7.86
N LEU A 15 -1.42 4.94 7.75
CA LEU A 15 -0.32 4.90 8.71
C LEU A 15 0.35 6.28 8.80
N ASP A 16 0.48 6.81 10.01
CA ASP A 16 1.12 8.12 10.23
C ASP A 16 2.62 8.06 9.88
N LEU A 17 3.14 9.14 9.28
CA LEU A 17 4.54 9.23 8.88
C LEU A 17 5.53 9.04 10.04
N LYS A 18 5.20 9.52 11.25
CA LYS A 18 6.02 9.34 12.45
C LYS A 18 6.07 7.88 12.87
N GLU A 19 4.93 7.20 12.87
CA GLU A 19 4.83 5.77 13.17
C GLU A 19 5.60 4.96 12.12
N ALA A 20 5.41 5.27 10.84
CA ALA A 20 6.12 4.64 9.74
C ALA A 20 7.65 4.81 9.88
N LYS A 21 8.13 6.00 10.23
CA LYS A 21 9.56 6.25 10.48
C LYS A 21 10.10 5.45 11.68
N ALA A 22 9.30 5.30 12.73
CA ALA A 22 9.68 4.54 13.93
C ALA A 22 9.88 3.03 13.65
N CYS A 23 9.30 2.51 12.56
CA CYS A 23 9.51 1.12 12.13
C CYS A 23 10.90 0.85 11.53
N PHE A 24 11.68 1.89 11.22
CA PHE A 24 13.00 1.75 10.60
C PHE A 24 14.13 2.03 11.58
N LEU A 25 15.24 1.33 11.40
CA LEU A 25 16.50 1.67 12.07
C LEU A 25 16.98 3.05 11.60
N GLU A 26 17.53 3.85 12.52
CA GLU A 26 18.07 5.19 12.21
C GLU A 26 19.11 5.16 11.09
N SER A 27 19.89 4.08 10.98
CA SER A 27 20.90 3.87 9.95
C SER A 27 20.32 3.60 8.55
N VAL A 28 19.06 3.15 8.46
CA VAL A 28 18.37 2.85 7.21
C VAL A 28 17.51 4.03 6.74
N LEU A 29 17.00 4.82 7.68
CA LEU A 29 16.11 5.97 7.42
C LEU A 29 16.59 6.91 6.29
N PRO A 30 17.90 7.26 6.15
CA PRO A 30 18.39 8.12 5.08
C PRO A 30 18.19 7.55 3.66
N PHE A 31 17.95 6.24 3.55
CA PHE A 31 17.75 5.54 2.27
C PHE A 31 16.28 5.26 1.97
N VAL A 32 15.37 5.67 2.86
CA VAL A 32 13.92 5.52 2.72
C VAL A 32 13.30 6.87 2.39
N SER A 33 12.49 6.93 1.36
CA SER A 33 11.67 8.10 1.04
C SER A 33 10.19 7.75 1.17
N PHE A 34 9.50 8.51 2.01
CA PHE A 34 8.06 8.42 2.15
C PHE A 34 7.42 9.40 1.18
N LEU A 35 6.54 8.89 0.33
CA LEU A 35 5.77 9.63 -0.65
C LEU A 35 4.28 9.58 -0.28
N PRO A 36 3.46 10.54 -0.77
CA PRO A 36 2.01 10.50 -0.58
C PRO A 36 1.40 9.21 -1.16
N PRO A 37 0.09 8.96 -0.98
CA PRO A 37 -0.59 7.83 -1.62
C PRO A 37 -0.30 7.78 -3.12
N ALA A 38 0.04 6.59 -3.62
CA ALA A 38 0.44 6.43 -5.01
C ALA A 38 -0.73 6.69 -5.97
N SER A 39 -0.44 7.44 -7.03
CA SER A 39 -1.31 7.65 -8.18
C SER A 39 -0.68 7.04 -9.44
N ARG A 40 -1.47 6.94 -10.52
CA ARG A 40 -0.99 6.38 -11.79
C ARG A 40 0.24 7.12 -12.30
N GLY A 41 1.32 6.37 -12.54
CA GLY A 41 2.59 6.88 -13.06
C GLY A 41 3.63 7.15 -11.97
N ASP A 42 3.24 7.18 -10.69
CA ASP A 42 4.19 7.41 -9.60
C ASP A 42 5.17 6.24 -9.42
N VAL A 43 4.71 4.99 -9.62
CA VAL A 43 5.58 3.81 -9.56
C VAL A 43 6.62 3.89 -10.67
N GLU A 44 6.20 4.19 -11.89
CA GLU A 44 7.11 4.34 -13.03
C GLU A 44 8.14 5.46 -12.81
N LYS A 45 7.70 6.59 -12.23
CA LYS A 45 8.58 7.73 -11.92
C LYS A 45 9.68 7.33 -10.92
N VAL A 46 9.34 6.65 -9.84
CA VAL A 46 10.34 6.28 -8.83
C VAL A 46 11.30 5.19 -9.30
N VAL A 47 10.84 4.30 -10.19
CA VAL A 47 11.72 3.32 -10.87
C VAL A 47 12.77 4.06 -11.70
N LYS A 48 12.37 5.07 -12.49
CA LYS A 48 13.30 5.92 -13.27
C LYS A 48 14.29 6.68 -12.39
N ASP A 49 13.86 7.08 -11.19
CA ASP A 49 14.72 7.73 -10.18
C ASP A 49 15.65 6.74 -9.44
N GLY A 50 15.67 5.47 -9.85
CA GLY A 50 16.59 4.45 -9.32
C GLY A 50 16.15 3.81 -8.01
N ALA A 51 14.84 3.76 -7.74
CA ALA A 51 14.30 2.96 -6.65
C ALA A 51 14.68 1.48 -6.83
N GLY A 52 15.19 0.85 -5.78
CA GLY A 52 15.41 -0.59 -5.77
C GLY A 52 14.35 -1.36 -5.00
N PHE A 53 13.52 -0.64 -4.25
CA PHE A 53 12.48 -1.18 -3.41
C PHE A 53 11.30 -0.22 -3.33
N ILE A 54 10.10 -0.74 -3.47
CA ILE A 54 8.85 0.00 -3.40
C ILE A 54 7.91 -0.74 -2.45
N CYS A 55 7.40 -0.04 -1.44
CA CYS A 55 6.34 -0.50 -0.57
C CYS A 55 5.10 0.35 -0.85
N LEU A 56 4.05 -0.29 -1.36
CA LEU A 56 2.75 0.33 -1.60
C LEU A 56 1.86 0.07 -0.39
N ILE A 57 1.62 1.11 0.42
CA ILE A 57 0.63 1.06 1.50
C ILE A 57 -0.66 1.70 1.01
N ASP A 58 -0.58 2.96 0.57
CA ASP A 58 -1.76 3.72 0.14
C ASP A 58 -1.69 4.09 -1.33
N GLY A 59 -2.86 4.13 -1.96
CA GLY A 59 -3.06 4.67 -3.29
C GLY A 59 -4.37 5.45 -3.37
N VAL A 60 -4.49 6.31 -4.37
CA VAL A 60 -5.66 7.16 -4.57
C VAL A 60 -6.73 6.47 -5.41
N PHE A 61 -7.99 6.62 -5.01
CA PHE A 61 -9.16 6.15 -5.76
C PHE A 61 -9.94 7.33 -6.38
N PHE A 62 -10.83 7.01 -7.33
CA PHE A 62 -11.84 7.91 -7.90
C PHE A 62 -11.29 9.16 -8.62
N GLU A 63 -11.08 10.27 -7.90
CA GLU A 63 -10.71 11.58 -8.46
C GLU A 63 -9.37 11.56 -9.20
N GLN A 64 -8.54 10.58 -8.86
CA GLN A 64 -7.29 10.28 -9.52
C GLN A 64 -7.26 8.82 -9.97
N CYS A 65 -6.56 8.57 -11.07
CA CYS A 65 -6.42 7.21 -11.57
C CYS A 65 -5.53 6.40 -10.63
N ALA A 66 -6.08 5.28 -10.14
CA ALA A 66 -5.37 4.31 -9.33
C ALA A 66 -4.09 3.82 -10.01
N VAL A 67 -3.13 3.37 -9.19
CA VAL A 67 -1.89 2.75 -9.65
C VAL A 67 -2.21 1.63 -10.64
N GLY A 68 -1.59 1.64 -11.81
CA GLY A 68 -1.84 0.66 -12.86
C GLY A 68 -1.05 -0.63 -12.65
N HIS A 69 -1.63 -1.78 -13.02
CA HIS A 69 -0.91 -3.06 -13.03
C HIS A 69 0.35 -3.01 -13.91
N ARG A 70 0.30 -2.26 -15.02
CA ARG A 70 1.42 -2.18 -15.99
C ARG A 70 2.66 -1.50 -15.42
N GLU A 71 2.51 -0.47 -14.59
CA GLU A 71 3.67 0.20 -13.97
C GLU A 71 4.30 -0.68 -12.88
N ILE A 72 3.49 -1.44 -12.13
CA ILE A 72 3.99 -2.43 -11.17
C ILE A 72 4.74 -3.55 -11.90
N LEU A 73 4.16 -4.07 -12.99
CA LEU A 73 4.81 -5.09 -13.81
C LEU A 73 6.15 -4.59 -14.37
N HIS A 74 6.19 -3.35 -14.87
CA HIS A 74 7.41 -2.74 -15.35
C HIS A 74 8.47 -2.61 -14.25
N ALA A 75 8.09 -2.14 -13.05
CA ALA A 75 9.00 -2.06 -11.91
C ALA A 75 9.63 -3.43 -11.58
N ILE A 76 8.83 -4.49 -11.56
CA ILE A 76 9.32 -5.85 -11.31
C ILE A 76 10.29 -6.30 -12.42
N GLN A 77 9.99 -6.00 -13.67
CA GLN A 77 10.86 -6.33 -14.82
C GLN A 77 12.22 -5.60 -14.75
N GLU A 78 12.26 -4.39 -14.21
CA GLU A 78 13.49 -3.63 -13.94
C GLU A 78 14.26 -4.15 -12.70
N GLY A 79 13.77 -5.22 -12.07
CA GLY A 79 14.41 -5.84 -10.90
C GLY A 79 14.22 -5.03 -9.61
N VAL A 80 13.15 -4.23 -9.54
CA VAL A 80 12.72 -3.53 -8.33
C VAL A 80 11.88 -4.48 -7.48
N PHE A 81 12.16 -4.56 -6.18
CA PHE A 81 11.34 -5.31 -5.26
C PHE A 81 10.10 -4.49 -4.93
N VAL A 82 8.92 -4.98 -5.33
CA VAL A 82 7.64 -4.30 -5.07
C VAL A 82 6.83 -5.11 -4.06
N MET A 83 6.40 -4.46 -2.98
CA MET A 83 5.57 -5.05 -1.95
C MET A 83 4.30 -4.25 -1.73
N GLY A 84 3.23 -4.89 -1.26
CA GLY A 84 2.00 -4.22 -0.87
C GLY A 84 1.34 -4.87 0.34
N ALA A 85 0.74 -4.07 1.23
CA ALA A 85 0.31 -4.57 2.55
C ALA A 85 -1.06 -4.11 3.04
N SER A 86 -1.49 -2.89 2.71
CA SER A 86 -2.78 -2.34 3.13
C SER A 86 -3.43 -1.59 1.98
N SER A 87 -4.67 -1.15 2.17
CA SER A 87 -5.43 -0.33 1.21
C SER A 87 -5.26 -0.83 -0.25
N MET A 88 -4.97 0.06 -1.19
CA MET A 88 -4.66 -0.27 -2.58
C MET A 88 -3.43 -1.19 -2.74
N GLY A 89 -2.46 -1.10 -1.83
CA GLY A 89 -1.28 -1.96 -1.84
C GLY A 89 -1.59 -3.44 -1.65
N ALA A 90 -2.49 -3.76 -0.73
CA ALA A 90 -2.94 -5.13 -0.49
C ALA A 90 -3.70 -5.69 -1.70
N LEU A 91 -4.61 -4.89 -2.26
CA LEU A 91 -5.36 -5.22 -3.48
C LEU A 91 -4.40 -5.51 -4.63
N ARG A 92 -3.52 -4.56 -4.96
CA ARG A 92 -2.54 -4.71 -6.06
C ARG A 92 -1.60 -5.88 -5.85
N ALA A 93 -1.17 -6.14 -4.62
CA ALA A 93 -0.35 -7.31 -4.33
C ALA A 93 -1.07 -8.63 -4.63
N SER A 94 -2.37 -8.73 -4.32
CA SER A 94 -3.16 -9.93 -4.62
C SER A 94 -3.32 -10.18 -6.12
N GLU A 95 -3.45 -9.11 -6.91
CA GLU A 95 -3.59 -9.19 -8.36
C GLU A 95 -2.26 -9.43 -9.08
N MET A 96 -1.15 -8.96 -8.47
CA MET A 96 0.18 -8.97 -9.08
C MET A 96 1.14 -10.04 -8.53
N GLU A 97 0.70 -10.89 -7.59
CA GLU A 97 1.53 -11.94 -6.97
C GLU A 97 2.14 -12.87 -8.02
N SER A 98 1.34 -13.32 -9.00
CA SER A 98 1.81 -14.21 -10.08
C SER A 98 2.87 -13.58 -10.97
N PHE A 99 3.04 -12.25 -10.90
CA PHE A 99 4.03 -11.50 -11.67
C PHE A 99 5.25 -11.10 -10.81
N GLY A 100 5.26 -11.41 -9.52
CA GLY A 100 6.40 -11.17 -8.63
C GLY A 100 6.24 -10.05 -7.60
N MET A 101 5.05 -9.44 -7.49
CA MET A 101 4.75 -8.53 -6.37
C MET A 101 4.57 -9.32 -5.07
N ILE A 102 5.09 -8.80 -3.97
CA ILE A 102 5.03 -9.47 -2.66
C ILE A 102 3.90 -8.86 -1.83
N GLY A 103 2.89 -9.66 -1.52
CA GLY A 103 1.83 -9.25 -0.60
C GLY A 103 2.13 -9.61 0.85
N ILE A 104 1.78 -8.70 1.76
CA ILE A 104 2.05 -8.84 3.19
C ILE A 104 0.78 -8.53 4.01
N GLY A 105 0.54 -9.30 5.07
CA GLY A 105 -0.46 -8.98 6.07
C GLY A 105 -1.87 -9.49 5.78
N THR A 106 -2.80 -9.11 6.65
CA THR A 106 -4.16 -9.66 6.71
C THR A 106 -5.00 -9.28 5.51
N VAL A 107 -5.06 -7.99 5.15
CA VAL A 107 -5.89 -7.50 4.05
C VAL A 107 -5.51 -8.17 2.73
N TYR A 108 -4.20 -8.25 2.44
CA TYR A 108 -3.67 -9.01 1.31
C TYR A 108 -4.12 -10.48 1.35
N SER A 109 -3.99 -11.13 2.51
CA SER A 109 -4.36 -12.53 2.68
C SER A 109 -5.85 -12.78 2.44
N LEU A 110 -6.72 -11.83 2.81
CA LEU A 110 -8.15 -11.91 2.57
C LEU A 110 -8.46 -11.84 1.07
N TYR A 111 -7.84 -10.91 0.33
CA TYR A 111 -7.95 -10.83 -1.13
C TYR A 111 -7.42 -12.09 -1.82
N LYS A 112 -6.22 -12.55 -1.45
CA LYS A 112 -5.61 -13.76 -2.01
C LYS A 112 -6.49 -14.99 -1.85
N LYS A 113 -7.16 -15.10 -0.70
CA LYS A 113 -8.09 -16.21 -0.40
C LYS A 113 -9.49 -16.00 -0.97
N LYS A 114 -9.74 -14.87 -1.65
CA LYS A 114 -11.07 -14.48 -2.16
C LYS A 114 -12.16 -14.42 -1.08
N ILE A 115 -11.75 -14.09 0.15
CA ILE A 115 -12.70 -13.79 1.23
C ILE A 115 -13.32 -12.41 1.00
N ILE A 116 -12.51 -11.51 0.43
CA ILE A 116 -12.91 -10.20 -0.07
C ILE A 116 -12.43 -10.06 -1.52
N GLU A 117 -13.18 -9.37 -2.36
CA GLU A 117 -12.85 -9.22 -3.79
C GLU A 117 -13.13 -7.81 -4.35
N SER A 118 -14.03 -7.03 -3.74
CA SER A 118 -14.36 -5.68 -4.22
C SER A 118 -13.27 -4.66 -3.86
N ASP A 119 -13.11 -3.66 -4.72
CA ASP A 119 -12.31 -2.47 -4.43
C ASP A 119 -12.88 -1.69 -3.24
N ASP A 120 -14.21 -1.75 -3.02
CA ASP A 120 -14.90 -1.12 -1.89
C ASP A 120 -14.39 -1.61 -0.53
N GLU A 121 -13.73 -2.77 -0.47
CA GLU A 121 -13.19 -3.33 0.77
C GLU A 121 -12.06 -2.48 1.33
N VAL A 122 -11.36 -1.75 0.46
CA VAL A 122 -10.23 -0.87 0.81
C VAL A 122 -10.45 0.58 0.41
N ALA A 123 -11.50 0.89 -0.35
CA ALA A 123 -11.79 2.25 -0.77
C ALA A 123 -12.22 3.10 0.43
N VAL A 124 -11.61 4.29 0.53
CA VAL A 124 -11.92 5.30 1.53
C VAL A 124 -12.14 6.63 0.83
N VAL A 125 -13.20 7.33 1.23
CA VAL A 125 -13.42 8.71 0.80
C VAL A 125 -12.56 9.61 1.68
N CYS A 126 -11.79 10.47 1.04
CA CYS A 126 -10.98 11.48 1.71
C CYS A 126 -11.50 12.88 1.41
N ASP A 127 -11.33 13.79 2.36
CA ASP A 127 -11.53 15.22 2.11
C ASP A 127 -10.48 15.71 1.09
N PRO A 128 -10.88 16.40 0.00
CA PRO A 128 -9.98 16.73 -1.11
C PRO A 128 -8.93 17.80 -0.74
N PHE A 129 -9.09 18.50 0.39
CA PHE A 129 -8.17 19.56 0.81
C PHE A 129 -7.16 19.08 1.87
N SER A 130 -7.65 18.31 2.85
CA SER A 130 -6.86 17.81 3.98
C SER A 130 -6.33 16.40 3.76
N ASN A 131 -6.87 15.65 2.79
CA ASN A 131 -6.66 14.20 2.60
C ASN A 131 -7.03 13.35 3.83
N ALA A 132 -7.79 13.93 4.78
CA ALA A 132 -8.27 13.19 5.93
C ALA A 132 -9.37 12.20 5.49
N PRO A 133 -9.37 10.96 6.01
CA PRO A 133 -10.43 10.02 5.71
C PRO A 133 -11.74 10.50 6.35
N ILE A 134 -12.83 10.50 5.57
CA ILE A 134 -14.18 10.85 6.02
C ILE A 134 -15.13 9.64 5.99
N SER A 135 -14.63 8.48 5.57
CA SER A 135 -15.32 7.20 5.67
C SER A 135 -14.34 6.12 6.16
N ASP A 136 -14.89 4.97 6.56
CA ASP A 136 -14.10 3.79 6.88
C ASP A 136 -14.09 2.79 5.72
N ALA A 137 -12.99 2.06 5.57
CA ALA A 137 -12.90 0.93 4.66
C ALA A 137 -13.78 -0.23 5.17
N LEU A 138 -14.45 -0.97 4.28
CA LEU A 138 -15.32 -2.07 4.70
C LEU A 138 -14.54 -3.18 5.42
N VAL A 139 -13.28 -3.42 5.04
CA VAL A 139 -12.41 -4.39 5.73
C VAL A 139 -12.17 -3.99 7.20
N ASN A 140 -12.11 -2.70 7.51
CA ASN A 140 -11.96 -2.21 8.88
C ASN A 140 -13.26 -2.41 9.68
N ILE A 141 -14.42 -2.18 9.06
CA ILE A 141 -15.72 -2.42 9.68
C ILE A 141 -15.88 -3.90 10.04
N ARG A 142 -15.55 -4.81 9.10
CA ARG A 142 -15.55 -6.26 9.34
C ARG A 142 -14.64 -6.64 10.51
N ALA A 143 -13.38 -6.20 10.49
CA ALA A 143 -12.42 -6.50 11.54
C ALA A 143 -12.89 -5.96 12.92
N THR A 144 -13.54 -4.80 12.95
CA THR A 144 -14.09 -4.22 14.18
C THR A 144 -15.25 -5.03 14.72
N LEU A 145 -16.17 -5.47 13.85
CA LEU A 145 -17.30 -6.33 14.25
C LEU A 145 -16.83 -7.71 14.71
N ASP A 146 -15.89 -8.32 14.01
CA ASP A 146 -15.31 -9.61 14.41
C ASP A 146 -14.66 -9.52 15.80
N LYS A 147 -13.96 -8.41 16.08
CA LYS A 147 -13.39 -8.15 17.39
C LYS A 147 -14.47 -7.95 18.45
N ALA A 148 -15.52 -7.19 18.15
CA ALA A 148 -16.63 -6.96 19.08
C ALA A 148 -17.38 -8.26 19.44
N VAL A 149 -17.57 -9.18 18.47
CA VAL A 149 -18.14 -10.51 18.72
C VAL A 149 -17.21 -11.31 19.63
N ALA A 150 -15.91 -11.34 19.33
CA ALA A 150 -14.93 -12.07 20.14
C ALA A 150 -14.85 -11.56 21.59
N GLU A 151 -15.06 -10.25 21.79
CA GLU A 151 -15.08 -9.60 23.11
C GLU A 151 -16.46 -9.62 23.78
N SER A 152 -17.49 -10.18 23.13
CA SER A 152 -18.88 -10.25 23.63
C SER A 152 -19.48 -8.88 23.99
N VAL A 153 -19.23 -7.87 23.16
CA VAL A 153 -19.74 -6.49 23.34
C VAL A 153 -20.78 -6.08 22.27
N LEU A 154 -21.36 -7.06 21.57
CA LEU A 154 -22.42 -6.90 20.56
C LEU A 154 -23.77 -7.40 21.07
#